data_AF-A0A6N2D3W8-F1
#
_entry.id   AF-A0A6N2D3W8-F1
#
_cell.length_a   1.000
_cell.length_b   1.000
_cell.length_c   1.000
_cell.angle_alpha   90.00
_cell.angle_beta   90.00
_cell.angle_gamma   90.00
#
_symmetry.space_group_name_H-M   'P 1'
#
loop_
_entity.id
_entity.type
_entity.pdbx_description
1 polymer ?
#
loop_
_entity_poly.entity_id
_entity_poly.type
_entity_poly.pdbx_seq_one_letter_code
_entity_poly.pdbx_strand_id
1 'polypeptide(L)'
;MVAPSFASLQAASARRTGSCRNTTPTTTIDAARQRSLHPPRVLMPFPDRVAWFDNDRLCIRFSFSMSLKDQVKAIPGTRWSPHEKCWWVPATEADRVVPSLRELHFTIEDDPLPGGEAEPLRDGREPDRRSAQAVPAPNGQPALRVSELNRTAHQALSGVFPAPLWLIAEIDNLRARSGNYWFSLVERDAAGQITAAVPAVIFARQRTAIDAALQANGLLLEDELTVCMRCRVTLYEPRGTFQVIVDGVDPRHSLGDLARRKEEVLEQLRTEHLDRRALDRLEPLLPLRVALLTSREGDARADVLRTLEDSGYPFVVDAFDIRVQGPRLRATACAALDAVASTPDAWDVCLITRGGGSRSELGAWNDIQIARRIARLPVKTLVAIGHELDRCALDEIAWSERTPTAAAQALVARVAAQEQRLHDATKVLVHLAPLRLERAGTALATRAHRFERGVSRALDIERQRARTVWPERLRRGATSLLLHQQKRLQQRAHDIIARRTRARLAREHHTILDLDRRLARGFQHRILRGRTELSHLERRLLRTPPARLRHAAELLDSASARVRLAEPERLLARGLAVVRDADGHAIRSRSALVEGLPVRVEVADGGIAARLTEVELVDHNRQPTPSPSLDTRNKDPK
;
A
#
# COMPACT_ATOMS: atom_id res chain seq x y z
N MET A 1 -2.12 14.00 36.00
CA MET A 1 -3.02 13.42 37.02
C MET A 1 -4.36 13.15 36.37
N VAL A 2 -4.93 11.96 36.60
CA VAL A 2 -6.35 11.56 36.59
C VAL A 2 -6.33 10.03 36.48
N ALA A 3 -6.94 9.35 37.44
CA ALA A 3 -7.32 7.94 37.34
C ALA A 3 -8.85 7.89 37.37
N PRO A 4 -9.46 7.01 36.57
CA PRO A 4 -10.17 5.84 37.10
C PRO A 4 -9.90 4.59 36.24
N SER A 5 -10.36 3.36 36.53
CA SER A 5 -10.83 2.68 37.74
C SER A 5 -10.93 1.19 37.36
N PHE A 6 -10.66 0.25 38.27
CA PHE A 6 -10.74 -1.20 37.99
C PHE A 6 -11.99 -1.81 38.64
N ALA A 7 -13.00 -2.19 37.83
CA ALA A 7 -14.09 -3.06 38.27
C ALA A 7 -14.84 -3.75 37.10
N SER A 8 -15.11 -5.05 37.29
CA SER A 8 -16.24 -5.83 36.75
C SER A 8 -16.65 -5.69 35.26
N LEU A 9 -16.50 -6.80 34.52
CA LEU A 9 -17.66 -7.45 33.90
C LEU A 9 -17.41 -8.96 33.74
N GLN A 10 -18.43 -9.78 34.03
CA GLN A 10 -18.33 -11.24 34.01
C GLN A 10 -18.83 -11.86 32.69
N ALA A 11 -18.41 -13.10 32.49
CA ALA A 11 -18.79 -14.05 31.45
C ALA A 11 -20.22 -13.95 30.87
N ALA A 12 -20.29 -14.11 29.55
CA ALA A 12 -21.52 -14.47 28.83
C ALA A 12 -21.26 -15.72 27.95
N SER A 13 -21.49 -16.91 28.51
CA SER A 13 -21.56 -18.16 27.73
C SER A 13 -22.61 -19.08 28.36
N ALA A 14 -23.75 -19.24 27.68
CA ALA A 14 -24.82 -20.12 28.13
C ALA A 14 -25.76 -20.52 26.97
N ARG A 15 -25.84 -21.83 26.69
CA ARG A 15 -27.07 -22.66 26.61
C ARG A 15 -26.97 -23.78 25.57
N ARG A 16 -26.97 -25.03 26.06
CA ARG A 16 -27.61 -26.28 25.57
C ARG A 16 -26.87 -27.45 26.25
N THR A 17 -27.51 -28.43 26.90
CA THR A 17 -28.96 -28.70 27.10
C THR A 17 -29.21 -29.38 28.46
N GLY A 18 -30.47 -29.75 28.78
CA GLY A 18 -30.89 -30.25 30.10
C GLY A 18 -30.11 -31.48 30.64
N SER A 19 -29.94 -31.66 31.96
CA SER A 19 -30.94 -31.70 33.05
C SER A 19 -31.70 -33.02 33.17
N CYS A 20 -31.31 -33.85 34.15
CA CYS A 20 -32.24 -34.29 35.19
C CYS A 20 -31.48 -34.68 36.48
N ARG A 21 -32.23 -35.04 37.54
CA ARG A 21 -31.75 -35.05 38.94
C ARG A 21 -31.36 -36.45 39.47
N ASN A 22 -30.52 -36.46 40.51
CA ASN A 22 -30.32 -37.62 41.40
C ASN A 22 -31.62 -37.97 42.14
N THR A 23 -31.98 -39.26 42.19
CA THR A 23 -32.63 -39.92 43.34
C THR A 23 -32.43 -41.44 43.28
N THR A 24 -31.69 -41.98 44.24
CA THR A 24 -31.95 -43.29 44.86
C THR A 24 -33.04 -43.08 45.96
N PRO A 25 -33.67 -44.11 46.60
CA PRO A 25 -33.12 -45.47 46.83
C PRO A 25 -34.11 -46.67 46.97
N THR A 26 -33.50 -47.85 47.19
CA THR A 26 -33.95 -49.06 47.95
C THR A 26 -35.17 -49.94 47.55
N THR A 27 -34.96 -51.26 47.78
CA THR A 27 -35.86 -52.31 48.34
C THR A 27 -36.75 -53.21 47.45
N THR A 28 -36.65 -54.53 47.73
CA THR A 28 -37.76 -55.52 47.84
C THR A 28 -38.42 -56.06 46.55
N ILE A 29 -38.74 -57.36 46.37
CA ILE A 29 -38.24 -58.67 46.90
C ILE A 29 -38.89 -59.81 46.06
N ASP A 30 -38.38 -61.06 46.12
CA ASP A 30 -39.02 -62.32 45.63
C ASP A 30 -39.33 -62.46 44.11
N ALA A 31 -39.47 -63.64 43.50
CA ALA A 31 -39.06 -65.05 43.77
C ALA A 31 -39.16 -65.84 42.41
N ALA A 32 -39.02 -67.16 42.25
CA ALA A 32 -38.91 -68.31 43.16
C ALA A 32 -38.35 -69.57 42.45
N ARG A 33 -37.74 -70.50 43.24
CA ARG A 33 -37.66 -71.97 43.00
C ARG A 33 -36.83 -72.46 41.76
N GLN A 34 -36.35 -73.71 41.68
CA GLN A 34 -36.46 -74.89 42.56
C GLN A 34 -35.13 -75.70 42.66
N ARG A 35 -35.09 -76.83 43.39
CA ARG A 35 -33.87 -77.61 43.77
C ARG A 35 -33.87 -79.03 43.18
N SER A 36 -32.68 -79.65 43.01
CA SER A 36 -32.34 -81.11 43.16
C SER A 36 -31.09 -81.49 42.32
N LEU A 37 -30.18 -82.43 42.64
CA LEU A 37 -29.46 -82.82 43.88
C LEU A 37 -28.38 -83.89 43.55
N HIS A 38 -27.08 -83.55 43.60
CA HIS A 38 -25.92 -84.49 43.69
C HIS A 38 -25.69 -85.53 42.55
N PRO A 39 -24.52 -86.25 42.45
CA PRO A 39 -23.37 -86.41 43.37
C PRO A 39 -22.07 -85.67 42.93
N PRO A 40 -21.02 -85.60 43.80
CA PRO A 40 -19.76 -84.91 43.49
C PRO A 40 -18.81 -85.72 42.59
N ARG A 41 -18.01 -85.02 41.78
CA ARG A 41 -16.84 -85.57 41.07
C ARG A 41 -15.58 -84.79 41.41
N VAL A 42 -14.59 -85.51 41.94
CA VAL A 42 -13.14 -85.25 41.95
C VAL A 42 -12.68 -83.78 41.90
N LEU A 43 -12.21 -83.28 43.05
CA LEU A 43 -11.41 -82.05 43.13
C LEU A 43 -10.03 -82.27 42.47
N MET A 44 -9.67 -81.35 41.57
CA MET A 44 -8.28 -81.09 41.15
C MET A 44 -7.87 -79.68 41.63
N PRO A 45 -6.56 -79.37 41.70
CA PRO A 45 -6.03 -78.49 42.76
C PRO A 45 -6.26 -76.99 42.57
N PHE A 46 -6.11 -76.27 43.69
CA PHE A 46 -6.22 -74.80 43.76
C PHE A 46 -5.04 -74.11 43.06
N PRO A 47 -5.26 -73.14 42.14
CA PRO A 47 -4.19 -72.36 41.51
C PRO A 47 -3.67 -71.18 42.36
N ASP A 48 -4.37 -70.87 43.47
CA ASP A 48 -4.23 -69.61 44.21
C ASP A 48 -3.20 -69.63 45.37
N ARG A 49 -2.25 -70.57 45.37
CA ARG A 49 -1.19 -70.71 46.38
C ARG A 49 0.14 -71.08 45.73
N VAL A 50 1.00 -70.09 45.52
CA VAL A 50 2.28 -70.25 44.82
C VAL A 50 3.42 -69.73 45.69
N ALA A 51 4.50 -70.50 45.78
CA ALA A 51 5.79 -70.05 46.26
C ALA A 51 6.87 -70.27 45.19
N TRP A 52 7.83 -69.36 45.08
CA TRP A 52 8.91 -69.42 44.09
C TRP A 52 10.21 -68.89 44.72
N PHE A 53 11.35 -69.32 44.19
CA PHE A 53 12.65 -68.78 44.60
C PHE A 53 12.99 -67.54 43.78
N ASP A 54 13.32 -66.45 44.46
CA ASP A 54 13.85 -65.21 43.90
C ASP A 54 15.22 -64.93 44.52
N ASN A 55 16.28 -65.25 43.77
CA ASN A 55 17.68 -65.13 44.16
C ASN A 55 17.97 -65.78 45.53
N ASP A 56 18.08 -64.98 46.59
CA ASP A 56 18.43 -65.42 47.95
C ASP A 56 17.19 -65.52 48.88
N ARG A 57 15.97 -65.60 48.31
CA ARG A 57 14.69 -65.62 49.07
C ARG A 57 13.69 -66.62 48.48
N LEU A 58 12.93 -67.27 49.36
CA LEU A 58 11.71 -67.99 49.02
C LEU A 58 10.52 -67.03 49.18
N CYS A 59 9.90 -66.65 48.07
CA CYS A 59 8.75 -65.75 48.00
C CYS A 59 7.44 -66.57 47.97
N ILE A 60 6.39 -66.05 48.61
CA ILE A 60 5.13 -66.76 48.91
C ILE A 60 3.96 -65.82 48.63
N ARG A 61 3.06 -66.21 47.72
CA ARG A 61 1.88 -65.44 47.30
C ARG A 61 0.64 -66.31 47.26
N PHE A 62 -0.46 -65.76 47.77
CA PHE A 62 -1.75 -66.46 47.84
C PHE A 62 -2.92 -65.48 47.80
N SER A 63 -4.08 -65.94 47.33
CA SER A 63 -5.32 -65.17 47.43
C SER A 63 -5.72 -64.96 48.88
N PHE A 64 -6.01 -63.70 49.24
CA PHE A 64 -6.13 -63.27 50.63
C PHE A 64 -7.24 -64.02 51.39
N SER A 65 -6.85 -64.73 52.43
CA SER A 65 -7.74 -65.31 53.44
C SER A 65 -7.17 -65.05 54.82
N MET A 66 -8.03 -64.70 55.78
CA MET A 66 -7.64 -64.39 57.15
C MET A 66 -6.89 -65.56 57.80
N SER A 67 -7.43 -66.77 57.68
CA SER A 67 -6.83 -67.98 58.26
C SER A 67 -5.51 -68.36 57.60
N LEU A 68 -5.40 -68.25 56.27
CA LEU A 68 -4.14 -68.58 55.56
C LEU A 68 -3.04 -67.55 55.86
N LYS A 69 -3.40 -66.28 56.03
CA LYS A 69 -2.49 -65.21 56.44
C LYS A 69 -1.90 -65.48 57.82
N ASP A 70 -2.72 -65.83 58.79
CA ASP A 70 -2.26 -66.11 60.15
C ASP A 70 -1.46 -67.43 60.22
N GLN A 71 -1.80 -68.42 59.40
CA GLN A 71 -1.00 -69.65 59.22
C GLN A 71 0.39 -69.38 58.63
N VAL A 72 0.50 -68.62 57.53
CA VAL A 72 1.80 -68.27 56.94
C VAL A 72 2.62 -67.40 57.90
N LYS A 73 2.00 -66.44 58.59
CA LYS A 73 2.66 -65.61 59.62
C LYS A 73 3.17 -66.41 60.83
N ALA A 74 2.58 -67.57 61.13
CA ALA A 74 3.02 -68.43 62.22
C ALA A 74 4.29 -69.24 61.88
N ILE A 75 4.69 -69.31 60.61
CA ILE A 75 5.90 -69.99 60.18
C ILE A 75 7.13 -69.14 60.56
N PRO A 76 8.10 -69.69 61.33
CA PRO A 76 9.34 -68.99 61.66
C PRO A 76 10.11 -68.50 60.42
N GLY A 77 10.73 -67.32 60.52
CA GLY A 77 11.51 -66.72 59.43
C GLY A 77 10.69 -65.91 58.42
N THR A 78 9.36 -66.05 58.38
CA THR A 78 8.50 -65.33 57.43
C THR A 78 8.44 -63.82 57.70
N ARG A 79 8.51 -63.04 56.61
CA ARG A 79 8.49 -61.58 56.61
C ARG A 79 7.53 -61.09 55.53
N TRP A 80 6.80 -60.01 55.79
CA TRP A 80 5.92 -59.39 54.79
C TRP A 80 6.67 -58.32 54.01
N SER A 81 6.51 -58.28 52.68
CA SER A 81 6.98 -57.19 51.83
C SER A 81 5.83 -56.24 51.44
N PRO A 82 5.80 -55.00 51.94
CA PRO A 82 4.74 -54.04 51.59
C PRO A 82 4.74 -53.63 50.11
N HIS A 83 5.91 -53.64 49.45
CA HIS A 83 6.06 -53.23 48.06
C HIS A 83 5.65 -54.35 47.08
N GLU A 84 6.14 -55.57 47.31
CA GLU A 84 5.87 -56.73 46.43
C GLU A 84 4.53 -57.43 46.75
N LYS A 85 3.94 -57.14 47.91
CA LYS A 85 2.69 -57.75 48.43
C LYS A 85 2.77 -59.27 48.57
N CYS A 86 3.95 -59.79 48.86
CA CYS A 86 4.22 -61.20 49.16
C CYS A 86 4.76 -61.38 50.59
N TRP A 87 4.71 -62.62 51.08
CA TRP A 87 5.54 -63.06 52.20
C TRP A 87 6.85 -63.62 51.66
N TRP A 88 7.95 -63.51 52.40
CA TRP A 88 9.24 -64.08 52.01
C TRP A 88 10.03 -64.62 53.21
N VAL A 89 10.96 -65.53 52.92
CA VAL A 89 11.90 -66.15 53.86
C VAL A 89 13.30 -66.14 53.22
N PRO A 90 14.41 -65.93 53.95
CA PRO A 90 15.76 -66.09 53.40
C PRO A 90 15.97 -67.52 52.86
N ALA A 91 16.68 -67.69 51.74
CA ALA A 91 16.95 -69.01 51.15
C ALA A 91 17.66 -69.96 52.15
N THR A 92 18.51 -69.43 53.03
CA THR A 92 19.17 -70.17 54.13
C THR A 92 18.22 -70.76 55.17
N GLU A 93 16.96 -70.33 55.21
CA GLU A 93 15.90 -70.86 56.08
C GLU A 93 14.80 -71.60 55.30
N ALA A 94 14.84 -71.57 53.96
CA ALA A 94 13.79 -72.11 53.09
C ALA A 94 13.55 -73.61 53.30
N ASP A 95 14.59 -74.42 53.49
CA ASP A 95 14.47 -75.87 53.75
C ASP A 95 13.62 -76.21 54.99
N ARG A 96 13.55 -75.30 55.97
CA ARG A 96 12.72 -75.45 57.17
C ARG A 96 11.26 -75.03 56.95
N VAL A 97 11.00 -74.26 55.90
CA VAL A 97 9.68 -73.67 55.59
C VAL A 97 8.96 -74.40 54.46
N VAL A 98 9.70 -74.94 53.48
CA VAL A 98 9.16 -75.75 52.38
C VAL A 98 8.24 -76.89 52.84
N PRO A 99 8.53 -77.64 53.93
CA PRO A 99 7.59 -78.65 54.45
C PRO A 99 6.25 -78.05 54.88
N SER A 100 6.27 -76.99 55.69
CA SER A 100 5.04 -76.31 56.17
C SER A 100 4.25 -75.65 55.04
N LEU A 101 4.91 -75.15 53.99
CA LEU A 101 4.21 -74.64 52.80
C LEU A 101 3.54 -75.75 52.00
N ARG A 102 4.15 -76.95 51.91
CA ARG A 102 3.53 -78.12 51.29
C ARG A 102 2.33 -78.62 52.11
N GLU A 103 2.41 -78.61 53.45
CA GLU A 103 1.26 -78.87 54.33
C GLU A 103 0.14 -77.83 54.15
N LEU A 104 0.49 -76.55 53.95
CA LEU A 104 -0.45 -75.48 53.58
C LEU A 104 -0.87 -75.50 52.09
N HIS A 105 -0.56 -76.57 51.36
CA HIS A 105 -0.95 -76.79 49.95
C HIS A 105 -0.50 -75.67 48.99
N PHE A 106 0.71 -75.15 49.16
CA PHE A 106 1.36 -74.28 48.17
C PHE A 106 2.04 -75.12 47.09
N THR A 107 1.78 -74.77 45.82
CA THR A 107 2.63 -75.18 44.70
C THR A 107 3.95 -74.43 44.80
N ILE A 108 5.07 -75.13 44.63
CA ILE A 108 6.40 -74.53 44.55
C ILE A 108 6.82 -74.54 43.09
N GLU A 109 7.10 -73.35 42.53
CA GLU A 109 7.51 -73.16 41.15
C GLU A 109 9.05 -73.06 41.08
N ASP A 110 9.68 -74.12 40.57
CA ASP A 110 11.12 -74.17 40.27
C ASP A 110 11.37 -73.59 38.84
N ASP A 111 11.64 -72.29 38.75
CA ASP A 111 11.81 -71.58 37.46
C ASP A 111 13.14 -71.92 36.76
N PRO A 112 13.16 -72.32 35.47
CA PRO A 112 14.33 -72.94 34.85
C PRO A 112 15.19 -71.99 33.99
N LEU A 113 16.34 -71.55 34.51
CA LEU A 113 17.56 -71.25 33.73
C LEU A 113 18.81 -71.52 34.62
N PRO A 114 20.00 -71.85 34.08
CA PRO A 114 20.99 -72.67 34.77
C PRO A 114 21.88 -71.95 35.80
N GLY A 115 21.29 -71.35 36.85
CA GLY A 115 22.01 -70.77 38.00
C GLY A 115 22.42 -71.81 39.05
N GLY A 116 23.44 -72.64 38.75
CA GLY A 116 24.04 -73.54 39.73
C GLY A 116 25.26 -72.91 40.38
N GLU A 117 25.45 -73.10 41.68
CA GLU A 117 26.59 -72.52 42.39
C GLU A 117 27.91 -73.12 41.89
N ALA A 118 28.85 -72.26 41.52
CA ALA A 118 30.22 -72.62 41.25
C ALA A 118 31.11 -71.92 42.29
N GLU A 119 31.70 -72.71 43.20
CA GLU A 119 32.75 -72.22 44.08
C GLU A 119 33.91 -71.61 43.23
N PRO A 120 34.63 -70.61 43.75
CA PRO A 120 35.85 -70.12 43.10
C PRO A 120 36.87 -71.27 42.98
N LEU A 121 37.62 -71.33 41.87
CA LEU A 121 38.62 -72.38 41.66
C LEU A 121 39.60 -72.43 42.83
N ARG A 122 39.47 -73.48 43.64
CA ARG A 122 40.35 -73.79 44.75
C ARG A 122 41.35 -74.83 44.28
N ASP A 123 42.58 -74.38 44.08
CA ASP A 123 43.68 -75.21 43.60
C ASP A 123 43.98 -76.37 44.57
N GLY A 124 44.51 -77.49 44.05
CA GLY A 124 45.01 -78.58 44.87
C GLY A 124 43.99 -79.59 45.42
N ARG A 125 43.21 -80.25 44.57
CA ARG A 125 42.73 -81.63 44.82
C ARG A 125 42.90 -82.51 43.59
N GLU A 126 43.73 -83.55 43.71
CA GLU A 126 43.79 -84.62 42.71
C GLU A 126 42.47 -85.40 42.68
N PRO A 127 41.94 -85.77 41.50
CA PRO A 127 40.79 -86.64 41.41
C PRO A 127 41.16 -88.08 41.81
N ASP A 128 40.43 -88.64 42.78
CA ASP A 128 40.65 -90.01 43.24
C ASP A 128 40.49 -91.01 42.09
N ARG A 129 41.53 -91.83 41.86
CA ARG A 129 41.64 -92.74 40.69
C ARG A 129 40.77 -94.01 40.83
N ARG A 130 39.73 -94.00 41.66
CA ARG A 130 38.98 -95.18 42.12
C ARG A 130 37.49 -95.22 41.71
N SER A 131 37.14 -94.88 40.46
CA SER A 131 35.81 -95.21 39.92
C SER A 131 35.69 -95.24 38.38
N ALA A 132 36.72 -95.70 37.67
CA ALA A 132 36.66 -95.96 36.22
C ALA A 132 36.20 -97.40 35.89
N GLN A 133 35.07 -97.83 36.45
CA GLN A 133 34.40 -99.08 36.05
C GLN A 133 33.32 -98.77 34.99
N ALA A 134 33.61 -99.17 33.75
CA ALA A 134 32.69 -99.13 32.63
C ALA A 134 31.42 -99.93 32.97
N VAL A 135 30.25 -99.33 32.75
CA VAL A 135 28.97 -100.01 32.94
C VAL A 135 28.66 -100.79 31.66
N PRO A 136 28.35 -102.09 31.70
CA PRO A 136 27.97 -102.83 30.50
C PRO A 136 26.62 -102.30 29.98
N ALA A 137 26.56 -101.94 28.69
CA ALA A 137 25.27 -101.67 28.05
C ALA A 137 24.48 -102.99 27.91
N PRO A 138 23.13 -102.95 27.90
CA PRO A 138 22.30 -104.15 27.70
C PRO A 138 22.55 -104.87 26.36
N ASN A 139 23.24 -104.23 25.42
CA ASN A 139 23.48 -104.72 24.06
C ASN A 139 24.93 -105.23 23.85
N GLY A 140 25.75 -105.35 24.90
CA GLY A 140 27.18 -105.71 24.79
C GLY A 140 28.09 -104.60 24.24
N GLN A 141 27.54 -103.44 23.89
CA GLN A 141 28.30 -102.23 23.54
C GLN A 141 28.86 -101.56 24.82
N PRO A 142 29.94 -100.77 24.72
CA PRO A 142 30.42 -99.96 25.84
C PRO A 142 29.44 -98.81 26.13
N ALA A 143 28.89 -98.73 27.34
CA ALA A 143 28.16 -97.54 27.80
C ALA A 143 29.09 -96.60 28.57
N LEU A 144 28.98 -95.30 28.28
CA LEU A 144 29.63 -94.22 29.02
C LEU A 144 28.66 -93.66 30.07
N ARG A 145 29.20 -93.31 31.24
CA ARG A 145 28.48 -92.46 32.20
C ARG A 145 28.37 -91.04 31.65
N VAL A 146 27.37 -90.27 32.10
CA VAL A 146 27.20 -88.85 31.67
C VAL A 146 28.45 -88.00 32.00
N SER A 147 29.11 -88.28 33.14
CA SER A 147 30.37 -87.65 33.55
C SER A 147 31.64 -88.19 32.84
N GLU A 148 31.49 -89.22 32.01
CA GLU A 148 32.53 -89.67 31.07
C GLU A 148 32.28 -89.03 29.70
N LEU A 149 31.03 -89.08 29.20
CA LEU A 149 30.60 -88.40 27.98
C LEU A 149 30.94 -86.91 27.98
N ASN A 150 30.57 -86.17 29.02
CA ASN A 150 30.85 -84.73 29.12
C ASN A 150 32.36 -84.43 29.14
N ARG A 151 33.15 -85.29 29.78
CA ARG A 151 34.61 -85.18 29.87
C ARG A 151 35.28 -85.46 28.52
N THR A 152 34.82 -86.49 27.80
CA THR A 152 35.26 -86.79 26.44
C THR A 152 34.87 -85.67 25.46
N ALA A 153 33.67 -85.09 25.61
CA ALA A 153 33.25 -83.93 24.81
C ALA A 153 34.11 -82.68 25.10
N HIS A 154 34.40 -82.41 26.38
CA HIS A 154 35.30 -81.31 26.77
C HIS A 154 36.74 -81.52 26.26
N GLN A 155 37.26 -82.75 26.32
CA GLN A 155 38.56 -83.11 25.73
C GLN A 155 38.57 -82.95 24.20
N ALA A 156 37.52 -83.39 23.50
CA ALA A 156 37.41 -83.23 22.05
C ALA A 156 37.37 -81.75 21.63
N LEU A 157 36.56 -80.93 22.32
CA LEU A 157 36.50 -79.48 22.11
C LEU A 157 37.85 -78.81 22.39
N SER A 158 38.54 -79.19 23.47
CA SER A 158 39.88 -78.69 23.80
C SER A 158 40.94 -79.09 22.76
N GLY A 159 40.78 -80.24 22.11
CA GLY A 159 41.65 -80.70 21.02
C GLY A 159 41.41 -79.98 19.70
N VAL A 160 40.16 -79.62 19.39
CA VAL A 160 39.79 -78.86 18.18
C VAL A 160 40.10 -77.36 18.34
N PHE A 161 39.96 -76.80 19.55
CA PHE A 161 40.20 -75.40 19.86
C PHE A 161 41.30 -75.22 20.94
N PRO A 162 42.55 -75.61 20.67
CA PRO A 162 43.64 -75.62 21.66
C PRO A 162 44.16 -74.23 22.05
N ALA A 163 43.80 -73.19 21.29
CA ALA A 163 44.19 -71.80 21.53
C ALA A 163 42.95 -70.89 21.65
N PRO A 164 43.02 -69.78 22.42
CA PRO A 164 41.97 -68.77 22.41
C PRO A 164 41.77 -68.18 21.01
N LEU A 165 40.52 -68.09 20.59
CA LEU A 165 40.08 -67.52 19.31
C LEU A 165 39.39 -66.17 19.54
N TRP A 166 39.21 -65.37 18.48
CA TRP A 166 38.48 -64.12 18.57
C TRP A 166 37.06 -64.30 18.03
N LEU A 167 36.07 -63.87 18.81
CA LEU A 167 34.66 -63.81 18.41
C LEU A 167 34.24 -62.35 18.28
N ILE A 168 33.65 -62.00 17.15
CA ILE A 168 32.90 -60.76 16.96
C ILE A 168 31.43 -61.10 17.18
N ALA A 169 30.80 -60.48 18.17
CA ALA A 169 29.40 -60.69 18.50
C ALA A 169 28.85 -59.52 19.33
N GLU A 170 27.54 -59.45 19.46
CA GLU A 170 26.84 -58.54 20.35
C GLU A 170 26.65 -59.18 21.73
N ILE A 171 26.62 -58.37 22.79
CA ILE A 171 26.31 -58.82 24.15
C ILE A 171 24.80 -58.80 24.37
N ASP A 172 24.26 -59.91 24.87
CA ASP A 172 22.85 -60.06 25.22
C ASP A 172 22.70 -60.66 26.63
N ASN A 173 21.81 -60.07 27.44
CA ASN A 173 21.41 -60.53 28.77
C ASN A 173 22.58 -60.60 29.78
N LEU A 174 23.35 -59.51 29.90
CA LEU A 174 24.51 -59.37 30.79
C LEU A 174 24.13 -59.33 32.28
N ARG A 175 24.67 -60.28 33.05
CA ARG A 175 24.42 -60.47 34.48
C ARG A 175 25.72 -60.51 35.28
N ALA A 176 25.83 -59.64 36.28
CA ALA A 176 26.94 -59.65 37.24
C ALA A 176 26.56 -60.46 38.50
N ARG A 177 27.27 -61.56 38.80
CA ARG A 177 27.07 -62.34 40.04
C ARG A 177 28.41 -62.81 40.59
N SER A 178 28.63 -62.60 41.90
CA SER A 178 29.83 -63.02 42.64
C SER A 178 31.15 -62.56 41.99
N GLY A 179 31.17 -61.36 41.42
CA GLY A 179 32.32 -60.76 40.71
C GLY A 179 32.47 -61.18 39.24
N ASN A 180 31.85 -62.29 38.82
CA ASN A 180 31.87 -62.77 37.44
C ASN A 180 30.77 -62.08 36.60
N TYR A 181 30.96 -61.98 35.28
CA TYR A 181 29.90 -61.69 34.32
C TYR A 181 29.48 -62.95 33.56
N TRP A 182 28.18 -63.08 33.36
CA TRP A 182 27.52 -64.12 32.57
C TRP A 182 26.62 -63.45 31.54
N PHE A 183 26.74 -63.81 30.27
CA PHE A 183 25.99 -63.22 29.15
C PHE A 183 25.91 -64.22 28.00
N SER A 184 25.17 -63.89 26.95
CA SER A 184 25.30 -64.54 25.66
C SER A 184 26.09 -63.63 24.72
N LEU A 185 27.03 -64.21 23.96
CA LEU A 185 27.53 -63.59 22.74
C LEU A 185 26.60 -64.03 21.60
N VAL A 186 25.95 -63.07 20.95
CA VAL A 186 24.95 -63.30 19.91
C VAL A 186 25.34 -62.65 18.58
N GLU A 187 25.00 -63.31 17.49
CA GLU A 187 25.01 -62.72 16.14
C GLU A 187 23.57 -62.35 15.78
N ARG A 188 23.36 -61.15 15.23
CA ARG A 188 22.04 -60.68 14.75
C ARG A 188 22.07 -60.39 13.26
N ASP A 189 20.97 -60.66 12.58
CA ASP A 189 20.76 -60.28 11.18
C ASP A 189 20.44 -58.77 11.02
N ALA A 190 20.31 -58.31 9.77
CA ALA A 190 19.94 -56.93 9.46
C ALA A 190 18.49 -56.54 9.86
N ALA A 191 17.68 -57.50 10.32
CA ALA A 191 16.36 -57.27 10.91
C ALA A 191 16.37 -57.28 12.46
N GLY A 192 17.52 -57.58 13.08
CA GLY A 192 17.69 -57.67 14.53
C GLY A 192 17.35 -59.04 15.14
N GLN A 193 17.12 -60.07 14.32
CA GLN A 193 16.86 -61.43 14.82
C GLN A 193 18.17 -62.15 15.14
N ILE A 194 18.21 -62.88 16.25
CA ILE A 194 19.39 -63.65 16.67
C ILE A 194 19.54 -64.86 15.74
N THR A 195 20.66 -64.92 15.00
CA THR A 195 21.01 -66.03 14.10
C THR A 195 21.83 -67.10 14.79
N ALA A 196 22.72 -66.71 15.71
CA ALA A 196 23.54 -67.60 16.52
C ALA A 196 23.72 -67.03 17.94
N ALA A 197 23.90 -67.90 18.93
CA ALA A 197 24.15 -67.52 20.31
C ALA A 197 25.07 -68.53 21.02
N VAL A 198 26.00 -68.05 21.84
CA VAL A 198 26.85 -68.87 22.72
C VAL A 198 26.92 -68.28 24.13
N PRO A 199 26.70 -69.06 25.20
CA PRO A 199 26.90 -68.61 26.57
C PRO A 199 28.38 -68.22 26.82
N ALA A 200 28.59 -67.06 27.43
CA ALA A 200 29.91 -66.47 27.66
C ALA A 200 30.12 -66.10 29.13
N VAL A 201 31.36 -66.28 29.61
CA VAL A 201 31.75 -66.08 31.01
C VAL A 201 33.01 -65.24 31.10
N ILE A 202 32.97 -64.14 31.86
CA ILE A 202 34.16 -63.43 32.33
C ILE A 202 34.32 -63.68 33.82
N PHE A 203 35.40 -64.36 34.22
CA PHE A 203 35.73 -64.55 35.64
C PHE A 203 36.30 -63.27 36.27
N ALA A 204 36.06 -63.07 37.57
CA ALA A 204 36.41 -61.86 38.31
C ALA A 204 37.87 -61.37 38.13
N ARG A 205 38.84 -62.29 38.01
CA ARG A 205 40.26 -61.94 37.79
C ARG A 205 40.52 -61.37 36.37
N GLN A 206 39.78 -61.84 35.37
CA GLN A 206 39.84 -61.37 33.99
C GLN A 206 39.00 -60.08 33.83
N ARG A 207 37.88 -60.00 34.55
CA ARG A 207 36.97 -58.84 34.55
C ARG A 207 37.69 -57.53 34.78
N THR A 208 38.50 -57.40 35.83
CA THR A 208 39.17 -56.13 36.16
C THR A 208 40.06 -55.62 35.02
N ALA A 209 40.68 -56.51 34.24
CA ALA A 209 41.49 -56.14 33.08
C ALA A 209 40.62 -55.75 31.85
N ILE A 210 39.47 -56.40 31.66
CA ILE A 210 38.52 -56.11 30.59
C ILE A 210 37.78 -54.79 30.86
N ASP A 211 37.24 -54.61 32.06
CA ASP A 211 36.59 -53.37 32.52
C ASP A 211 37.55 -52.18 32.37
N ALA A 212 38.81 -52.31 32.81
CA ALA A 212 39.82 -51.25 32.67
C ALA A 212 40.20 -50.95 31.21
N ALA A 213 40.29 -51.97 30.34
CA ALA A 213 40.60 -51.78 28.92
C ALA A 213 39.45 -51.07 28.17
N LEU A 214 38.20 -51.34 28.55
CA LEU A 214 37.02 -50.65 27.99
C LEU A 214 36.92 -49.21 28.53
N GLN A 215 37.06 -49.01 29.85
CA GLN A 215 36.99 -47.70 30.49
C GLN A 215 38.07 -46.73 30.00
N ALA A 216 39.28 -47.22 29.74
CA ALA A 216 40.36 -46.43 29.11
C ALA A 216 40.01 -45.93 27.69
N ASN A 217 38.93 -46.43 27.09
CA ASN A 217 38.39 -46.05 25.79
C ASN A 217 36.95 -45.47 25.89
N GLY A 218 36.47 -45.15 27.10
CA GLY A 218 35.12 -44.62 27.36
C GLY A 218 33.97 -45.63 27.24
N LEU A 219 34.27 -46.89 26.93
CA LEU A 219 33.29 -47.97 26.80
C LEU A 219 33.03 -48.61 28.17
N LEU A 220 31.82 -49.13 28.35
CA LEU A 220 31.47 -50.06 29.43
C LEU A 220 30.97 -51.38 28.82
N LEU A 221 31.00 -52.45 29.61
CA LEU A 221 30.40 -53.72 29.20
C LEU A 221 28.89 -53.67 29.48
N GLU A 222 28.10 -53.61 28.42
CA GLU A 222 26.64 -53.45 28.44
C GLU A 222 26.00 -54.33 27.35
N ASP A 223 24.69 -54.61 27.47
CA ASP A 223 23.91 -55.24 26.40
C ASP A 223 23.88 -54.35 25.14
N GLU A 224 23.61 -54.95 23.97
CA GLU A 224 23.62 -54.32 22.65
C GLU A 224 25.01 -53.83 22.16
N LEU A 225 26.06 -53.91 23.00
CA LEU A 225 27.42 -53.59 22.58
C LEU A 225 27.99 -54.72 21.71
N THR A 226 28.37 -54.39 20.48
CA THR A 226 29.16 -55.27 19.62
C THR A 226 30.64 -55.23 20.03
N VAL A 227 31.20 -56.40 20.32
CA VAL A 227 32.54 -56.59 20.88
C VAL A 227 33.34 -57.60 20.07
N CYS A 228 34.65 -57.39 19.99
CA CYS A 228 35.60 -58.42 19.58
C CYS A 228 36.26 -58.97 20.86
N MET A 229 35.89 -60.18 21.26
CA MET A 229 36.35 -60.83 22.49
C MET A 229 37.28 -62.00 22.21
N ARG A 230 38.35 -62.13 22.99
CA ARG A 230 39.22 -63.30 22.96
C ARG A 230 38.66 -64.36 23.90
N CYS A 231 38.30 -65.49 23.31
CA CYS A 231 37.44 -66.52 23.89
C CYS A 231 38.11 -67.89 23.82
N ARG A 232 37.98 -68.67 24.89
CA ARG A 232 38.36 -70.09 24.93
C ARG A 232 37.11 -70.95 24.94
N VAL A 233 36.98 -71.82 23.95
CA VAL A 233 35.89 -72.79 23.87
C VAL A 233 36.04 -73.81 24.99
N THR A 234 34.95 -74.14 25.67
CA THR A 234 34.92 -75.16 26.73
C THR A 234 33.51 -75.75 26.85
N LEU A 235 33.35 -76.72 27.74
CA LEU A 235 32.08 -77.36 28.07
C LEU A 235 32.01 -77.52 29.59
N TYR A 236 30.93 -77.02 30.19
CA TYR A 236 30.73 -77.07 31.64
C TYR A 236 30.33 -78.50 32.04
N GLU A 237 31.34 -79.31 32.39
CA GLU A 237 31.22 -80.75 32.63
C GLU A 237 30.05 -81.18 33.55
N PRO A 238 29.66 -80.45 34.61
CA PRO A 238 28.52 -80.81 35.46
C PRO A 238 27.15 -80.79 34.77
N ARG A 239 26.97 -80.04 33.66
CA ARG A 239 25.70 -79.95 32.92
C ARG A 239 25.80 -80.23 31.41
N GLY A 240 27.01 -80.44 30.88
CA GLY A 240 27.21 -80.67 29.45
C GLY A 240 27.08 -79.41 28.58
N THR A 241 27.02 -78.22 29.20
CA THR A 241 26.71 -76.96 28.50
C THR A 241 27.93 -76.43 27.75
N PHE A 242 27.83 -76.29 26.42
CA PHE A 242 28.82 -75.60 25.60
C PHE A 242 28.85 -74.10 25.93
N GLN A 243 30.04 -73.53 26.14
CA GLN A 243 30.22 -72.13 26.53
C GLN A 243 31.61 -71.61 26.14
N VAL A 244 31.81 -70.30 26.21
CA VAL A 244 33.12 -69.66 26.04
C VAL A 244 33.58 -68.92 27.29
N ILE A 245 34.85 -69.08 27.65
CA ILE A 245 35.50 -68.28 28.69
C ILE A 245 36.22 -67.12 28.01
N VAL A 246 35.86 -65.90 28.34
CA VAL A 246 36.47 -64.68 27.80
C VAL A 246 37.71 -64.32 28.62
N ASP A 247 38.85 -64.14 27.95
CA ASP A 247 40.12 -63.75 28.58
C ASP A 247 40.77 -62.47 28.01
N GLY A 248 40.05 -61.74 27.14
CA GLY A 248 40.40 -60.40 26.66
C GLY A 248 39.33 -59.78 25.75
N VAL A 249 39.48 -58.50 25.44
CA VAL A 249 38.62 -57.74 24.50
C VAL A 249 39.50 -56.78 23.67
N ASP A 250 39.14 -56.52 22.42
CA ASP A 250 39.70 -55.43 21.63
C ASP A 250 38.71 -54.25 21.55
N PRO A 251 38.93 -53.16 22.32
CA PRO A 251 38.07 -51.99 22.26
C PRO A 251 38.14 -51.25 20.92
N ARG A 252 39.20 -51.46 20.11
CA ARG A 252 39.36 -50.79 18.81
C ARG A 252 38.30 -51.27 17.83
N HIS A 253 37.92 -52.55 17.88
CA HIS A 253 36.85 -53.09 17.05
C HIS A 253 35.51 -52.42 17.37
N SER A 254 35.11 -52.38 18.64
CA SER A 254 33.86 -51.73 19.07
C SER A 254 33.83 -50.23 18.70
N LEU A 255 34.93 -49.50 18.89
CA LEU A 255 35.03 -48.10 18.47
C LEU A 255 34.93 -47.94 16.94
N GLY A 256 35.57 -48.83 16.18
CA GLY A 256 35.51 -48.85 14.72
C GLY A 256 34.10 -49.14 14.20
N ASP A 257 33.38 -50.07 14.84
CA ASP A 257 32.02 -50.45 14.44
C ASP A 257 31.00 -49.35 14.78
N LEU A 258 31.16 -48.67 15.92
CA LEU A 258 30.39 -47.47 16.26
C LEU A 258 30.62 -46.33 15.26
N ALA A 259 31.87 -46.11 14.83
CA ALA A 259 32.21 -45.10 13.83
C ALA A 259 31.66 -45.46 12.45
N ARG A 260 31.75 -46.73 12.05
CA ARG A 260 31.18 -47.28 10.81
C ARG A 260 29.67 -47.06 10.76
N ARG A 261 28.93 -47.44 11.81
CA ARG A 261 27.47 -47.23 11.91
C ARG A 261 27.09 -45.74 11.83
N LYS A 262 27.91 -44.84 12.41
CA LYS A 262 27.69 -43.39 12.26
C LYS A 262 27.78 -42.98 10.79
N GLU A 263 28.85 -43.36 10.09
CA GLU A 263 29.07 -42.95 8.70
C GLU A 263 28.04 -43.58 7.75
N GLU A 264 27.62 -44.83 7.98
CA GLU A 264 26.55 -45.50 7.24
C GLU A 264 25.20 -44.76 7.35
N VAL A 265 24.86 -44.24 8.54
CA VAL A 265 23.65 -43.42 8.73
C VAL A 265 23.80 -42.06 8.05
N LEU A 266 24.96 -41.41 8.15
CA LEU A 266 25.20 -40.12 7.50
C LEU A 266 25.15 -40.22 5.97
N GLU A 267 25.71 -41.27 5.37
CA GLU A 267 25.67 -41.48 3.92
C GLU A 267 24.26 -41.81 3.42
N GLN A 268 23.47 -42.58 4.18
CA GLN A 268 22.04 -42.76 3.89
C GLN A 268 21.25 -41.44 3.95
N LEU A 269 21.61 -40.51 4.84
CA LEU A 269 20.98 -39.19 4.91
C LEU A 269 21.45 -38.25 3.79
N ARG A 270 22.71 -38.32 3.36
CA ARG A 270 23.24 -37.56 2.20
C ARG A 270 22.55 -38.00 0.91
N THR A 271 22.41 -39.31 0.70
CA THR A 271 21.71 -39.88 -0.47
C THR A 271 20.21 -39.59 -0.50
N GLU A 272 19.57 -39.36 0.65
CA GLU A 272 18.20 -38.84 0.74
C GLU A 272 18.09 -37.30 0.71
N HIS A 273 19.23 -36.58 0.70
CA HIS A 273 19.31 -35.11 0.84
C HIS A 273 18.62 -34.60 2.12
N LEU A 274 18.83 -35.32 3.22
CA LEU A 274 18.28 -35.05 4.55
C LEU A 274 19.35 -34.64 5.59
N ASP A 275 20.62 -34.92 5.33
CA ASP A 275 21.77 -34.65 6.21
C ASP A 275 21.81 -33.21 6.74
N ARG A 276 21.59 -32.21 5.87
CA ARG A 276 21.56 -30.80 6.28
C ARG A 276 20.18 -30.28 6.71
N ARG A 277 19.10 -31.05 6.52
CA ARG A 277 17.73 -30.49 6.47
C ARG A 277 17.21 -29.97 7.83
N ALA A 278 17.78 -30.39 8.96
CA ALA A 278 17.49 -29.78 10.27
C ALA A 278 18.45 -28.65 10.66
N LEU A 279 19.72 -28.73 10.23
CA LEU A 279 20.70 -27.65 10.33
C LEU A 279 20.27 -26.39 9.56
N ASP A 280 19.80 -26.54 8.32
CA ASP A 280 19.43 -25.42 7.45
C ASP A 280 18.05 -24.79 7.76
N ARG A 281 17.30 -25.33 8.74
CA ARG A 281 16.13 -24.62 9.29
C ARG A 281 16.56 -23.36 10.03
N LEU A 282 15.79 -22.28 9.85
CA LEU A 282 15.95 -21.05 10.62
C LEU A 282 15.90 -21.34 12.13
N GLU A 283 16.84 -20.76 12.85
CA GLU A 283 16.83 -20.74 14.30
C GLU A 283 15.67 -19.86 14.81
N PRO A 284 14.86 -20.31 15.79
CA PRO A 284 13.86 -19.46 16.40
C PRO A 284 14.47 -18.17 16.97
N LEU A 285 13.72 -17.06 16.90
CA LEU A 285 14.13 -15.80 17.52
C LEU A 285 13.96 -15.87 19.04
N LEU A 286 12.81 -16.38 19.50
CA LEU A 286 12.44 -16.57 20.90
C LEU A 286 12.02 -18.03 21.12
N PRO A 287 12.93 -18.96 21.48
CA PRO A 287 12.62 -20.37 21.67
C PRO A 287 11.92 -20.65 23.02
N LEU A 288 10.82 -19.97 23.31
CA LEU A 288 10.17 -20.04 24.63
C LEU A 288 9.38 -21.34 24.84
N ARG A 289 8.89 -21.98 23.77
CA ARG A 289 8.07 -23.20 23.82
C ARG A 289 8.91 -24.40 23.39
N VAL A 290 9.26 -25.25 24.35
CA VAL A 290 10.26 -26.32 24.19
C VAL A 290 9.58 -27.69 24.30
N ALA A 291 9.62 -28.47 23.22
CA ALA A 291 9.35 -29.91 23.31
C ALA A 291 10.61 -30.63 23.80
N LEU A 292 10.62 -31.10 25.06
CA LEU A 292 11.79 -31.71 25.69
C LEU A 292 11.68 -33.25 25.63
N LEU A 293 12.46 -33.88 24.75
CA LEU A 293 12.57 -35.33 24.63
C LEU A 293 13.71 -35.82 25.54
N THR A 294 13.36 -36.46 26.64
CA THR A 294 14.30 -36.93 27.66
C THR A 294 13.64 -38.04 28.52
N SER A 295 14.36 -38.68 29.44
CA SER A 295 13.73 -39.64 30.36
C SER A 295 13.00 -38.94 31.50
N ARG A 296 11.78 -39.40 31.85
CA ARG A 296 10.90 -38.76 32.85
C ARG A 296 11.56 -38.50 34.21
N GLU A 297 12.47 -39.39 34.61
CA GLU A 297 13.10 -39.47 35.94
C GLU A 297 14.63 -39.27 35.90
N GLY A 298 15.20 -38.85 34.77
CA GLY A 298 16.65 -38.63 34.63
C GLY A 298 17.12 -37.22 34.99
N ASP A 299 18.34 -37.08 35.50
CA ASP A 299 18.93 -35.80 35.93
C ASP A 299 18.97 -34.75 34.81
N ALA A 300 19.20 -35.18 33.57
CA ALA A 300 19.16 -34.31 32.37
C ALA A 300 17.85 -33.53 32.22
N ARG A 301 16.73 -34.08 32.70
CA ARG A 301 15.44 -33.38 32.73
C ARG A 301 15.43 -32.29 33.81
N ALA A 302 15.91 -32.62 35.00
CA ALA A 302 15.98 -31.68 36.12
C ALA A 302 16.94 -30.53 35.85
N ASP A 303 18.09 -30.80 35.23
CA ASP A 303 19.09 -29.78 34.89
C ASP A 303 18.60 -28.83 33.79
N VAL A 304 17.91 -29.35 32.75
CA VAL A 304 17.28 -28.50 31.72
C VAL A 304 16.21 -27.62 32.34
N LEU A 305 15.27 -28.19 33.09
CA LEU A 305 14.17 -27.45 33.71
C LEU A 305 14.69 -26.37 34.66
N ARG A 306 15.60 -26.72 35.58
CA ARG A 306 16.23 -25.77 36.51
C ARG A 306 16.94 -24.64 35.77
N THR A 307 17.72 -24.95 34.71
CA THR A 307 18.44 -23.93 33.93
C THR A 307 17.50 -22.96 33.20
N LEU A 308 16.32 -23.44 32.76
CA LEU A 308 15.31 -22.59 32.13
C LEU A 308 14.52 -21.78 33.16
N GLU A 309 14.21 -22.35 34.34
CA GLU A 309 13.55 -21.68 35.47
C GLU A 309 14.43 -20.58 36.08
N ASP A 310 15.70 -20.89 36.40
CA ASP A 310 16.69 -19.97 36.96
C ASP A 310 16.99 -18.77 36.03
N SER A 311 16.67 -18.87 34.74
CA SER A 311 16.85 -17.79 33.77
C SER A 311 15.89 -16.61 33.95
N GLY A 312 14.76 -16.81 34.64
CA GLY A 312 13.70 -15.81 34.80
C GLY A 312 12.84 -15.55 33.55
N TYR A 313 13.15 -16.19 32.41
CA TYR A 313 12.31 -16.09 31.21
C TYR A 313 11.12 -17.06 31.24
N PRO A 314 9.96 -16.71 30.65
CA PRO A 314 8.75 -17.52 30.69
C PRO A 314 8.79 -18.69 29.69
N PHE A 315 9.71 -19.63 29.89
CA PHE A 315 9.76 -20.87 29.13
C PHE A 315 8.56 -21.78 29.46
N VAL A 316 8.01 -22.43 28.43
CA VAL A 316 6.97 -23.46 28.52
C VAL A 316 7.56 -24.76 28.00
N VAL A 317 7.68 -25.77 28.85
CA VAL A 317 8.43 -27.00 28.56
C VAL A 317 7.54 -28.24 28.74
N ASP A 318 7.15 -28.86 27.63
CA ASP A 318 6.42 -30.13 27.66
C ASP A 318 7.42 -31.28 27.48
N ALA A 319 7.48 -32.17 28.48
CA ALA A 319 8.43 -33.27 28.52
C ALA A 319 7.82 -34.56 27.92
N PHE A 320 8.41 -35.03 26.82
CA PHE A 320 8.07 -36.30 26.18
C PHE A 320 9.00 -37.40 26.71
N ASP A 321 8.45 -38.33 27.49
CA ASP A 321 9.21 -39.44 28.10
C ASP A 321 9.72 -40.42 27.03
N ILE A 322 11.04 -40.50 26.89
CA ILE A 322 11.72 -41.45 26.01
C ILE A 322 12.72 -42.31 26.78
N ARG A 323 12.96 -43.52 26.29
CA ARG A 323 14.08 -44.34 26.76
C ARG A 323 15.34 -43.82 26.10
N VAL A 324 16.33 -43.40 26.89
CA VAL A 324 17.56 -42.78 26.38
C VAL A 324 18.69 -43.78 26.06
N GLN A 325 18.47 -45.06 26.37
CA GLN A 325 19.38 -46.19 26.11
C GLN A 325 18.57 -47.49 25.95
N GLY A 326 19.18 -48.52 25.37
CA GLY A 326 18.62 -49.87 25.22
C GLY A 326 17.52 -50.02 24.14
N PRO A 327 16.93 -51.23 23.98
CA PRO A 327 16.17 -51.63 22.79
C PRO A 327 14.91 -50.81 22.50
N ARG A 328 14.40 -50.08 23.50
CA ARG A 328 13.19 -49.25 23.39
C ARG A 328 13.47 -47.77 23.06
N LEU A 329 14.74 -47.36 22.94
CA LEU A 329 15.12 -46.01 22.51
C LEU A 329 14.48 -45.66 21.16
N ARG A 330 14.82 -46.41 20.11
CA ARG A 330 14.30 -46.17 18.75
C ARG A 330 12.78 -46.04 18.70
N ALA A 331 12.06 -46.97 19.33
CA ALA A 331 10.59 -46.96 19.34
C ALA A 331 10.01 -45.73 20.06
N THR A 332 10.51 -45.41 21.26
CA THR A 332 9.99 -44.27 22.05
C THR A 332 10.40 -42.92 21.48
N ALA A 333 11.66 -42.75 21.04
CA ALA A 333 12.13 -41.54 20.38
C ALA A 333 11.39 -41.28 19.05
N CYS A 334 11.13 -42.32 18.24
CA CYS A 334 10.32 -42.18 17.03
C CYS A 334 8.89 -41.71 17.36
N ALA A 335 8.22 -42.34 18.34
CA ALA A 335 6.87 -41.97 18.73
C ALA A 335 6.77 -40.54 19.29
N ALA A 336 7.76 -40.08 20.07
CA ALA A 336 7.82 -38.72 20.57
C ALA A 336 8.06 -37.69 19.45
N LEU A 337 8.97 -37.97 18.51
CA LEU A 337 9.20 -37.12 17.35
C LEU A 337 7.97 -37.05 16.42
N ASP A 338 7.27 -38.17 16.22
CA ASP A 338 6.02 -38.21 15.43
C ASP A 338 4.89 -37.44 16.14
N ALA A 339 4.85 -37.44 17.48
CA ALA A 339 3.91 -36.61 18.25
C ALA A 339 4.23 -35.10 18.10
N VAL A 340 5.49 -34.68 18.24
CA VAL A 340 5.92 -33.28 18.01
C VAL A 340 5.66 -32.85 16.55
N ALA A 341 5.82 -33.75 15.59
CA ALA A 341 5.49 -33.50 14.18
C ALA A 341 3.98 -33.27 13.93
N SER A 342 3.11 -33.83 14.77
CA SER A 342 1.64 -33.71 14.63
C SER A 342 1.08 -32.35 15.08
N THR A 343 1.78 -31.64 15.96
CA THR A 343 1.38 -30.33 16.50
C THR A 343 2.52 -29.31 16.39
N PRO A 344 2.98 -28.99 15.17
CA PRO A 344 4.24 -28.26 14.99
C PRO A 344 4.18 -26.82 15.52
N ASP A 345 3.04 -26.14 15.37
CA ASP A 345 2.82 -24.79 15.89
C ASP A 345 2.70 -24.75 17.44
N ALA A 346 2.80 -25.91 18.12
CA ALA A 346 2.90 -25.97 19.57
C ALA A 346 4.31 -25.62 20.10
N TRP A 347 5.37 -25.74 19.28
CA TRP A 347 6.76 -25.71 19.74
C TRP A 347 7.65 -24.79 18.89
N ASP A 348 8.45 -23.95 19.54
CA ASP A 348 9.44 -23.09 18.88
C ASP A 348 10.75 -23.86 18.64
N VAL A 349 11.06 -24.83 19.53
CA VAL A 349 12.23 -25.71 19.44
C VAL A 349 11.91 -27.11 20.00
N CYS A 350 12.52 -28.14 19.41
CA CYS A 350 12.53 -29.50 19.90
C CYS A 350 13.92 -29.80 20.48
N LEU A 351 14.01 -30.04 21.79
CA LEU A 351 15.24 -30.30 22.53
C LEU A 351 15.31 -31.78 22.91
N ILE A 352 16.33 -32.50 22.44
CA ILE A 352 16.55 -33.92 22.75
C ILE A 352 17.76 -34.04 23.68
N THR A 353 17.61 -34.60 24.88
CA THR A 353 18.70 -34.70 25.86
C THR A 353 18.89 -36.10 26.45
N ARG A 354 20.14 -36.42 26.80
CA ARG A 354 20.56 -37.63 27.52
C ARG A 354 21.25 -37.24 28.84
N GLY A 355 21.15 -38.09 29.86
CA GLY A 355 21.96 -37.99 31.07
C GLY A 355 23.43 -38.36 30.85
N GLY A 356 24.24 -38.31 31.91
CA GLY A 356 25.56 -38.92 31.88
C GLY A 356 25.46 -40.45 31.72
N GLY A 357 26.41 -41.03 30.99
CA GLY A 357 26.49 -42.48 30.75
C GLY A 357 27.68 -42.81 29.84
N SER A 358 27.80 -44.07 29.42
CA SER A 358 28.94 -44.55 28.63
C SER A 358 28.97 -44.04 27.19
N ARG A 359 30.13 -44.16 26.54
CA ARG A 359 30.30 -43.94 25.09
C ARG A 359 29.66 -45.07 24.27
N SER A 360 29.48 -46.25 24.86
CA SER A 360 28.83 -47.43 24.26
C SER A 360 27.34 -47.17 23.98
N GLU A 361 26.61 -46.60 24.96
CA GLU A 361 25.19 -46.22 24.82
C GLU A 361 24.90 -45.23 23.66
N LEU A 362 25.89 -44.43 23.24
CA LEU A 362 25.74 -43.52 22.09
C LEU A 362 25.53 -44.27 20.77
N GLY A 363 25.93 -45.55 20.69
CA GLY A 363 25.71 -46.39 19.50
C GLY A 363 24.23 -46.52 19.14
N ALA A 364 23.35 -46.58 20.14
CA ALA A 364 21.91 -46.72 19.94
C ALA A 364 21.24 -45.44 19.37
N TRP A 365 21.95 -44.30 19.39
CA TRP A 365 21.52 -43.05 18.78
C TRP A 365 21.97 -42.90 17.31
N ASN A 366 22.86 -43.78 16.82
CA ASN A 366 23.20 -43.90 15.40
C ASN A 366 22.11 -44.70 14.65
N ASP A 367 20.85 -44.27 14.73
CA ASP A 367 19.70 -44.92 14.09
C ASP A 367 19.08 -44.03 12.99
N ILE A 368 18.96 -44.60 11.79
CA ILE A 368 18.44 -43.92 10.60
C ILE A 368 16.97 -43.50 10.72
N GLN A 369 16.14 -44.17 11.51
CA GLN A 369 14.72 -43.84 11.68
C GLN A 369 14.51 -42.66 12.62
N ILE A 370 15.36 -42.50 13.65
CA ILE A 370 15.41 -41.29 14.47
C ILE A 370 15.95 -40.12 13.62
N ALA A 371 17.05 -40.33 12.90
CA ALA A 371 17.69 -39.29 12.10
C ALA A 371 16.79 -38.77 10.96
N ARG A 372 16.14 -39.67 10.20
CA ARG A 372 15.13 -39.30 9.18
C ARG A 372 13.99 -38.46 9.75
N ARG A 373 13.54 -38.74 10.99
CA ARG A 373 12.48 -37.95 11.66
C ARG A 373 12.97 -36.56 12.02
N ILE A 374 14.13 -36.43 12.66
CA ILE A 374 14.74 -35.14 12.98
C ILE A 374 14.93 -34.28 11.72
N ALA A 375 15.41 -34.88 10.62
CA ALA A 375 15.58 -34.22 9.33
C ALA A 375 14.26 -33.83 8.63
N ARG A 376 13.14 -34.48 8.94
CA ARG A 376 11.81 -34.22 8.33
C ARG A 376 10.85 -33.42 9.21
N LEU A 377 11.13 -33.28 10.51
CA LEU A 377 10.41 -32.42 11.46
C LEU A 377 10.29 -30.98 10.93
N PRO A 378 9.22 -30.23 11.22
CA PRO A 378 9.14 -28.80 10.86
C PRO A 378 9.81 -27.87 11.89
N VAL A 379 9.82 -28.27 13.17
CA VAL A 379 10.43 -27.51 14.28
C VAL A 379 11.96 -27.57 14.22
N LYS A 380 12.68 -26.54 14.69
CA LYS A 380 14.15 -26.60 14.84
C LYS A 380 14.52 -27.62 15.92
N THR A 381 15.47 -28.52 15.63
CA THR A 381 15.94 -29.52 16.61
C THR A 381 17.30 -29.11 17.19
N LEU A 382 17.38 -29.13 18.52
CA LEU A 382 18.60 -29.03 19.33
C LEU A 382 18.83 -30.39 20.02
N VAL A 383 20.07 -30.87 19.99
CA VAL A 383 20.49 -32.20 20.48
C VAL A 383 21.57 -32.01 21.54
N ALA A 384 21.44 -32.72 22.66
CA ALA A 384 22.42 -32.72 23.75
C ALA A 384 22.59 -34.14 24.30
N ILE A 385 23.30 -34.96 23.51
CA ILE A 385 23.43 -36.41 23.71
C ILE A 385 24.90 -36.84 23.89
N GLY A 386 25.82 -36.19 23.18
CA GLY A 386 27.26 -36.49 23.18
C GLY A 386 28.14 -35.38 23.76
N HIS A 387 29.31 -35.75 24.28
CA HIS A 387 30.37 -34.84 24.71
C HIS A 387 31.36 -34.55 23.56
N GLU A 388 32.33 -33.65 23.77
CA GLU A 388 33.23 -33.12 22.70
C GLU A 388 33.96 -34.17 21.85
N LEU A 389 34.30 -35.33 22.43
CA LEU A 389 35.01 -36.42 21.75
C LEU A 389 34.09 -37.56 21.26
N ASP A 390 32.79 -37.45 21.56
CA ASP A 390 31.82 -38.54 21.60
C ASP A 390 30.52 -38.14 20.86
N ARG A 391 30.63 -37.69 19.60
CA ARG A 391 29.50 -37.20 18.79
C ARG A 391 28.84 -38.31 17.97
N CYS A 392 27.52 -38.45 18.11
CA CYS A 392 26.69 -39.41 17.34
C CYS A 392 26.23 -38.82 16.00
N ALA A 393 25.52 -39.62 15.18
CA ALA A 393 25.00 -39.18 13.88
C ALA A 393 24.04 -37.98 13.99
N LEU A 394 23.31 -37.87 15.11
CA LEU A 394 22.35 -36.78 15.33
C LEU A 394 23.03 -35.43 15.58
N ASP A 395 24.24 -35.45 16.15
CA ASP A 395 25.04 -34.26 16.42
C ASP A 395 25.60 -33.61 15.14
N GLU A 396 25.61 -34.33 14.02
CA GLU A 396 26.12 -33.88 12.71
C GLU A 396 25.01 -33.26 11.82
N ILE A 397 23.73 -33.56 12.09
CA ILE A 397 22.59 -33.21 11.23
C ILE A 397 21.64 -32.17 11.85
N ALA A 398 21.78 -31.90 13.14
CA ALA A 398 20.99 -30.96 13.92
C ALA A 398 21.88 -29.91 14.60
N TRP A 399 21.28 -28.91 15.26
CA TRP A 399 22.03 -28.08 16.21
C TRP A 399 22.40 -28.97 17.41
N SER A 400 23.68 -29.00 17.79
CA SER A 400 24.22 -29.87 18.84
C SER A 400 24.92 -29.05 19.92
N GLU A 401 24.72 -29.43 21.18
CA GLU A 401 25.34 -28.84 22.36
C GLU A 401 25.87 -29.91 23.33
N ARG A 402 26.89 -29.56 24.10
CA ARG A 402 27.76 -30.52 24.82
C ARG A 402 27.10 -31.27 25.99
N THR A 403 26.06 -30.69 26.58
CA THR A 403 25.36 -31.18 27.76
C THR A 403 23.92 -30.66 27.79
N PRO A 404 22.99 -31.30 28.54
CA PRO A 404 21.63 -30.79 28.71
C PRO A 404 21.60 -29.35 29.27
N THR A 405 22.50 -29.05 30.21
CA THR A 405 22.70 -27.71 30.78
C THR A 405 23.17 -26.69 29.73
N ALA A 406 24.15 -27.05 28.89
CA ALA A 406 24.65 -26.18 27.83
C ALA A 406 23.57 -25.89 26.78
N ALA A 407 22.76 -26.90 26.43
CA ALA A 407 21.63 -26.72 25.52
C ALA A 407 20.57 -25.77 26.09
N ALA A 408 20.21 -25.91 27.37
CA ALA A 408 19.30 -24.98 28.04
C ALA A 408 19.90 -23.56 28.11
N GLN A 409 21.19 -23.42 28.44
CA GLN A 409 21.91 -22.13 28.41
C GLN A 409 21.93 -21.49 27.01
N ALA A 410 22.03 -22.28 25.94
CA ALA A 410 21.99 -21.79 24.57
C ALA A 410 20.61 -21.25 24.18
N LEU A 411 19.52 -21.87 24.66
CA LEU A 411 18.15 -21.33 24.52
C LEU A 411 17.96 -20.03 25.32
N VAL A 412 18.46 -19.98 26.57
CA VAL A 412 18.45 -18.76 27.41
C VAL A 412 19.21 -17.61 26.74
N ALA A 413 20.44 -17.87 26.29
CA ALA A 413 21.28 -16.89 25.60
C ALA A 413 20.61 -16.37 24.32
N ARG A 414 19.83 -17.21 23.63
CA ARG A 414 19.06 -16.80 22.45
C ARG A 414 17.95 -15.81 22.79
N VAL A 415 17.20 -16.04 23.87
CA VAL A 415 16.16 -15.11 24.36
C VAL A 415 16.79 -13.80 24.82
N ALA A 416 17.81 -13.86 25.67
CA ALA A 416 18.55 -12.70 26.17
C ALA A 416 19.14 -11.84 25.05
N ALA A 417 19.65 -12.47 23.98
CA ALA A 417 20.16 -11.75 22.82
C ALA A 417 19.07 -10.94 22.07
N GLN A 418 17.81 -11.40 22.03
CA GLN A 418 16.73 -10.58 21.45
C GLN A 418 16.24 -9.49 22.42
N GLU A 419 16.19 -9.77 23.72
CA GLU A 419 15.87 -8.76 24.73
C GLU A 419 16.87 -7.58 24.66
N GLN A 420 18.17 -7.88 24.64
CA GLN A 420 19.22 -6.86 24.52
C GLN A 420 19.07 -6.05 23.21
N ARG A 421 18.78 -6.71 22.07
CA ARG A 421 18.52 -6.03 20.80
C ARG A 421 17.31 -5.11 20.86
N LEU A 422 16.21 -5.55 21.49
CA LEU A 422 14.99 -4.75 21.67
C LEU A 422 15.26 -3.55 22.59
N HIS A 423 16.00 -3.76 23.67
CA HIS A 423 16.40 -2.75 24.64
C HIS A 423 17.31 -1.68 24.01
N ASP A 424 18.31 -2.07 23.22
CA ASP A 424 19.20 -1.12 22.53
C ASP A 424 18.51 -0.39 21.36
N ALA A 425 17.64 -1.08 20.60
CA ALA A 425 16.76 -0.41 19.64
C ALA A 425 15.86 0.63 20.33
N THR A 426 15.35 0.32 21.53
CA THR A 426 14.55 1.24 22.34
C THR A 426 15.37 2.45 22.80
N LYS A 427 16.62 2.27 23.27
CA LYS A 427 17.54 3.39 23.58
C LYS A 427 17.72 4.32 22.38
N VAL A 428 17.97 3.76 21.20
CA VAL A 428 18.16 4.53 19.96
C VAL A 428 16.89 5.32 19.60
N LEU A 429 15.71 4.71 19.72
CA LEU A 429 14.44 5.41 19.48
C LEU A 429 14.18 6.52 20.50
N VAL A 430 14.39 6.26 21.79
CA VAL A 430 14.21 7.24 22.87
C VAL A 430 15.17 8.42 22.74
N HIS A 431 16.41 8.20 22.26
CA HIS A 431 17.37 9.28 22.02
C HIS A 431 17.07 10.08 20.74
N LEU A 432 16.71 9.41 19.63
CA LEU A 432 16.53 10.07 18.33
C LEU A 432 15.15 10.71 18.13
N ALA A 433 14.10 10.24 18.80
CA ALA A 433 12.75 10.78 18.63
C ALA A 433 12.62 12.24 19.11
N PRO A 434 13.13 12.65 20.29
CA PRO A 434 13.11 14.05 20.72
C PRO A 434 13.87 14.97 19.75
N LEU A 435 15.08 14.56 19.35
CA LEU A 435 15.91 15.32 18.39
C LEU A 435 15.24 15.49 17.02
N ARG A 436 14.47 14.50 16.55
CA ARG A 436 13.66 14.62 15.33
C ARG A 436 12.43 15.51 15.54
N LEU A 437 11.76 15.43 16.68
CA LEU A 437 10.59 16.25 17.00
C LEU A 437 10.96 17.73 17.15
N GLU A 438 12.07 18.05 17.82
CA GLU A 438 12.61 19.40 17.95
C GLU A 438 12.99 20.00 16.59
N ARG A 439 13.70 19.24 15.74
CA ARG A 439 14.05 19.66 14.36
C ARG A 439 12.80 19.86 13.50
N ALA A 440 11.75 19.05 13.68
CA ALA A 440 10.47 19.26 13.00
C ALA A 440 9.74 20.50 13.51
N GLY A 441 9.69 20.72 14.82
CA GLY A 441 9.05 21.88 15.46
C GLY A 441 9.73 23.20 15.09
N THR A 442 11.06 23.27 15.17
CA THR A 442 11.84 24.46 14.76
C THR A 442 11.71 24.74 13.26
N ALA A 443 11.71 23.71 12.40
CA ALA A 443 11.44 23.87 10.97
C ALA A 443 10.00 24.36 10.70
N LEU A 444 9.00 23.87 11.43
CA LEU A 444 7.61 24.30 11.33
C LEU A 444 7.42 25.76 11.78
N ALA A 445 7.96 26.13 12.93
CA ALA A 445 7.95 27.52 13.43
C ALA A 445 8.66 28.48 12.43
N THR A 446 9.79 28.06 11.86
CA THR A 446 10.52 28.82 10.83
C THR A 446 9.76 28.91 9.50
N ARG A 447 8.82 27.99 9.22
CA ARG A 447 7.88 28.09 8.08
C ARG A 447 6.72 29.02 8.41
N ALA A 448 6.08 28.87 9.57
CA ALA A 448 4.98 29.73 10.03
C ALA A 448 5.41 31.21 10.09
N HIS A 449 6.53 31.51 10.75
CA HIS A 449 7.05 32.88 10.86
C HIS A 449 7.57 33.48 9.53
N ARG A 450 7.79 32.65 8.49
CA ARG A 450 8.01 33.14 7.12
C ARG A 450 6.70 33.38 6.38
N PHE A 451 5.69 32.53 6.59
CA PHE A 451 4.34 32.70 6.05
C PHE A 451 3.68 33.97 6.59
N GLU A 452 3.65 34.18 7.91
CA GLU A 452 3.12 35.38 8.56
C GLU A 452 3.77 36.66 8.02
N ARG A 453 5.11 36.72 7.98
CA ARG A 453 5.83 37.88 7.45
C ARG A 453 5.63 38.06 5.93
N GLY A 454 5.37 36.98 5.20
CA GLY A 454 4.98 37.02 3.79
C GLY A 454 3.60 37.64 3.59
N VAL A 455 2.60 37.18 4.35
CA VAL A 455 1.22 37.68 4.33
C VAL A 455 1.17 39.15 4.76
N SER A 456 1.81 39.53 5.86
CA SER A 456 1.85 40.92 6.31
C SER A 456 2.50 41.84 5.28
N ARG A 457 3.63 41.45 4.68
CA ARG A 457 4.25 42.22 3.58
C ARG A 457 3.33 42.36 2.37
N ALA A 458 2.64 41.29 1.96
CA ALA A 458 1.71 41.33 0.84
C ALA A 458 0.53 42.27 1.13
N LEU A 459 -0.06 42.19 2.33
CA LEU A 459 -1.11 43.09 2.78
C LEU A 459 -0.64 44.55 2.86
N ASP A 460 0.58 44.81 3.32
CA ASP A 460 1.13 46.16 3.39
C ASP A 460 1.50 46.74 2.02
N ILE A 461 1.94 45.91 1.06
CA ILE A 461 2.09 46.29 -0.34
C ILE A 461 0.73 46.67 -0.95
N GLU A 462 -0.33 45.88 -0.72
CA GLU A 462 -1.67 46.22 -1.20
C GLU A 462 -2.27 47.44 -0.48
N ARG A 463 -2.00 47.64 0.82
CA ARG A 463 -2.35 48.88 1.54
C ARG A 463 -1.61 50.10 0.98
N GLN A 464 -0.34 49.96 0.61
CA GLN A 464 0.42 51.03 -0.05
C GLN A 464 -0.13 51.31 -1.46
N ARG A 465 -0.46 50.28 -2.24
CA ARG A 465 -1.14 50.44 -3.55
C ARG A 465 -2.50 51.12 -3.38
N ALA A 466 -3.30 50.73 -2.39
CA ALA A 466 -4.57 51.35 -2.03
C ALA A 466 -4.43 52.83 -1.62
N ARG A 467 -3.33 53.20 -0.95
CA ARG A 467 -3.06 54.60 -0.54
C ARG A 467 -2.45 55.47 -1.64
N THR A 468 -1.75 54.90 -2.61
CA THR A 468 -0.97 55.67 -3.61
C THR A 468 -1.58 55.63 -5.01
N VAL A 469 -1.92 54.44 -5.50
CA VAL A 469 -2.38 54.22 -6.89
C VAL A 469 -3.87 54.52 -7.04
N TRP A 470 -4.70 54.14 -6.06
CA TRP A 470 -6.15 54.30 -6.17
C TRP A 470 -6.64 55.76 -6.08
N PRO A 471 -6.16 56.63 -5.16
CA PRO A 471 -6.57 58.03 -5.14
C PRO A 471 -6.18 58.76 -6.44
N GLU A 472 -5.02 58.43 -7.01
CA GLU A 472 -4.57 59.02 -8.28
C GLU A 472 -5.34 58.47 -9.48
N ARG A 473 -5.69 57.19 -9.53
CA ARG A 473 -6.59 56.63 -10.56
C ARG A 473 -7.99 57.23 -10.46
N LEU A 474 -8.55 57.33 -9.25
CA LEU A 474 -9.84 57.98 -8.98
C LEU A 474 -9.82 59.45 -9.40
N ARG A 475 -8.76 60.19 -9.05
CA ARG A 475 -8.56 61.59 -9.44
C ARG A 475 -8.52 61.75 -10.96
N ARG A 476 -7.70 60.96 -11.68
CA ARG A 476 -7.66 60.98 -13.16
C ARG A 476 -9.02 60.63 -13.78
N GLY A 477 -9.72 59.63 -13.24
CA GLY A 477 -11.05 59.24 -13.68
C GLY A 477 -12.07 60.37 -13.52
N ALA A 478 -12.13 60.97 -12.32
CA ALA A 478 -13.00 62.10 -12.01
C ALA A 478 -12.67 63.32 -12.88
N THR A 479 -11.39 63.70 -13.01
CA THR A 479 -10.96 64.81 -13.89
C THR A 479 -11.32 64.54 -15.36
N SER A 480 -11.14 63.32 -15.86
CA SER A 480 -11.51 62.95 -17.24
C SER A 480 -13.03 63.05 -17.46
N LEU A 481 -13.84 62.54 -16.53
CA LEU A 481 -15.30 62.67 -16.55
C LEU A 481 -15.75 64.13 -16.49
N LEU A 482 -15.17 64.94 -15.60
CA LEU A 482 -15.48 66.37 -15.48
C LEU A 482 -15.12 67.14 -16.76
N LEU A 483 -13.94 66.92 -17.33
CA LEU A 483 -13.54 67.52 -18.61
C LEU A 483 -14.45 67.09 -19.77
N HIS A 484 -14.90 65.82 -19.78
CA HIS A 484 -15.83 65.33 -20.79
C HIS A 484 -17.22 65.99 -20.64
N GLN A 485 -17.76 66.11 -19.42
CA GLN A 485 -19.02 66.83 -19.19
C GLN A 485 -18.89 68.32 -19.49
N GLN A 486 -17.77 68.96 -19.14
CA GLN A 486 -17.48 70.36 -19.47
C GLN A 486 -17.50 70.58 -20.99
N LYS A 487 -16.83 69.71 -21.76
CA LYS A 487 -16.87 69.75 -23.24
C LYS A 487 -18.28 69.56 -23.79
N ARG A 488 -19.07 68.60 -23.26
CA ARG A 488 -20.48 68.41 -23.66
C ARG A 488 -21.36 69.62 -23.34
N LEU A 489 -21.14 70.29 -22.22
CA LEU A 489 -21.85 71.51 -21.84
C LEU A 489 -21.44 72.70 -22.72
N GLN A 490 -20.15 72.86 -23.02
CA GLN A 490 -19.64 73.88 -23.95
C GLN A 490 -20.19 73.67 -25.38
N GLN A 491 -20.21 72.43 -25.88
CA GLN A 491 -20.84 72.09 -27.17
C GLN A 491 -22.33 72.43 -27.17
N ARG A 492 -23.10 71.97 -26.17
CA ARG A 492 -24.52 72.30 -26.03
C ARG A 492 -24.78 73.81 -25.97
N ALA A 493 -23.95 74.56 -25.24
CA ALA A 493 -24.05 76.01 -25.18
C ALA A 493 -23.77 76.65 -26.55
N HIS A 494 -22.72 76.21 -27.25
CA HIS A 494 -22.40 76.66 -28.60
C HIS A 494 -23.54 76.33 -29.59
N ASP A 495 -24.13 75.14 -29.54
CA ASP A 495 -25.26 74.75 -30.38
C ASP A 495 -26.53 75.57 -30.10
N ILE A 496 -26.77 75.93 -28.83
CA ILE A 496 -27.90 76.79 -28.43
C ILE A 496 -27.67 78.22 -28.93
N ILE A 497 -26.45 78.76 -28.77
CA ILE A 497 -26.07 80.09 -29.27
C ILE A 497 -26.17 80.12 -30.80
N ALA A 498 -25.55 79.17 -31.51
CA ALA A 498 -25.58 79.08 -32.97
C ALA A 498 -27.01 78.97 -33.51
N ARG A 499 -27.88 78.15 -32.89
CA ARG A 499 -29.31 78.06 -33.26
C ARG A 499 -30.06 79.37 -32.98
N ARG A 500 -29.88 80.00 -31.82
CA ARG A 500 -30.52 81.29 -31.48
C ARG A 500 -30.06 82.42 -32.40
N THR A 501 -28.76 82.50 -32.72
CA THR A 501 -28.19 83.49 -33.63
C THR A 501 -28.71 83.28 -35.05
N ARG A 502 -28.70 82.05 -35.60
CA ARG A 502 -29.31 81.75 -36.91
C ARG A 502 -30.81 82.10 -36.94
N ALA A 503 -31.57 81.74 -35.91
CA ALA A 503 -32.99 82.06 -35.79
C ALA A 503 -33.28 83.55 -35.54
N ARG A 504 -32.32 84.34 -35.07
CA ARG A 504 -32.42 85.80 -35.08
C ARG A 504 -32.10 86.36 -36.46
N LEU A 505 -30.96 86.00 -37.04
CA LEU A 505 -30.52 86.47 -38.36
C LEU A 505 -31.57 86.21 -39.45
N ALA A 506 -32.20 85.02 -39.43
CA ALA A 506 -33.28 84.67 -40.34
C ALA A 506 -34.53 85.57 -40.18
N ARG A 507 -34.84 86.02 -38.94
CA ARG A 507 -35.94 86.97 -38.69
C ARG A 507 -35.59 88.38 -39.14
N GLU A 508 -34.39 88.89 -38.83
CA GLU A 508 -33.94 90.20 -39.32
C GLU A 508 -33.86 90.23 -40.86
N HIS A 509 -33.49 89.11 -41.50
CA HIS A 509 -33.51 89.00 -42.97
C HIS A 509 -34.94 89.03 -43.54
N HIS A 510 -35.90 88.39 -42.87
CA HIS A 510 -37.32 88.47 -43.27
C HIS A 510 -37.92 89.86 -43.07
N THR A 511 -37.56 90.60 -42.01
CA THR A 511 -38.04 91.97 -41.82
C THR A 511 -37.43 92.93 -42.85
N ILE A 512 -36.16 92.77 -43.22
CA ILE A 512 -35.54 93.51 -44.34
C ILE A 512 -36.26 93.23 -45.66
N LEU A 513 -36.54 91.95 -45.98
CA LEU A 513 -37.26 91.58 -47.21
C LEU A 513 -38.71 92.10 -47.25
N ASP A 514 -39.40 92.16 -46.10
CA ASP A 514 -40.74 92.75 -46.04
C ASP A 514 -40.71 94.29 -46.13
N LEU A 515 -39.71 94.95 -45.53
CA LEU A 515 -39.50 96.39 -45.67
C LEU A 515 -39.19 96.78 -47.13
N ASP A 516 -38.32 96.05 -47.81
CA ASP A 516 -38.04 96.22 -49.24
C ASP A 516 -39.31 96.07 -50.09
N ARG A 517 -40.08 94.99 -49.87
CA ARG A 517 -41.38 94.78 -50.54
C ARG A 517 -42.38 95.90 -50.27
N ARG A 518 -42.42 96.47 -49.07
CA ARG A 518 -43.27 97.63 -48.72
C ARG A 518 -42.80 98.90 -49.43
N LEU A 519 -41.49 99.17 -49.46
CA LEU A 519 -40.91 100.31 -50.16
C LEU A 519 -41.18 100.23 -51.66
N ALA A 520 -40.94 99.08 -52.29
CA ALA A 520 -41.20 98.85 -53.71
C ALA A 520 -42.67 99.14 -54.09
N ARG A 521 -43.64 98.62 -53.31
CA ARG A 521 -45.07 98.93 -53.50
C ARG A 521 -45.37 100.42 -53.29
N GLY A 522 -44.76 101.06 -52.29
CA GLY A 522 -44.90 102.49 -52.02
C GLY A 522 -44.41 103.37 -53.17
N PHE A 523 -43.24 103.06 -53.72
CA PHE A 523 -42.70 103.72 -54.92
C PHE A 523 -43.60 103.50 -56.14
N GLN A 524 -44.07 102.27 -56.39
CA GLN A 524 -45.01 101.98 -57.48
C GLN A 524 -46.30 102.79 -57.35
N HIS A 525 -46.93 102.84 -56.17
CA HIS A 525 -48.12 103.66 -55.93
C HIS A 525 -47.87 105.16 -56.14
N ARG A 526 -46.70 105.67 -55.74
CA ARG A 526 -46.36 107.09 -55.91
C ARG A 526 -46.08 107.46 -57.37
N ILE A 527 -45.43 106.57 -58.13
CA ILE A 527 -45.21 106.73 -59.58
C ILE A 527 -46.55 106.67 -60.34
N LEU A 528 -47.46 105.76 -59.97
CA LEU A 528 -48.78 105.65 -60.57
C LEU A 528 -49.63 106.92 -60.31
N ARG A 529 -49.64 107.44 -59.08
CA ARG A 529 -50.29 108.73 -58.76
C ARG A 529 -49.73 109.88 -59.60
N GLY A 530 -48.40 110.04 -59.63
CA GLY A 530 -47.76 111.09 -60.42
C GLY A 530 -48.09 111.02 -61.91
N ARG A 531 -48.18 109.81 -62.50
CA ARG A 531 -48.67 109.63 -63.87
C ARG A 531 -50.11 110.09 -64.04
N THR A 532 -51.03 109.71 -63.13
CA THR A 532 -52.43 110.17 -63.22
C THR A 532 -52.59 111.68 -63.04
N GLU A 533 -51.77 112.31 -62.20
CA GLU A 533 -51.75 113.77 -61.98
C GLU A 533 -51.25 114.51 -63.24
N LEU A 534 -50.15 114.05 -63.84
CA LEU A 534 -49.64 114.59 -65.12
C LEU A 534 -50.69 114.47 -66.23
N SER A 535 -51.31 113.30 -66.41
CA SER A 535 -52.39 113.10 -67.39
C SER A 535 -53.66 113.90 -67.08
N HIS A 536 -53.84 114.47 -65.87
CA HIS A 536 -54.90 115.43 -65.57
C HIS A 536 -54.51 116.88 -65.91
N LEU A 537 -53.24 117.25 -65.74
CA LEU A 537 -52.72 118.57 -66.12
C LEU A 537 -52.67 118.75 -67.65
N GLU A 538 -52.19 117.73 -68.37
CA GLU A 538 -52.13 117.68 -69.84
C GLU A 538 -53.51 117.91 -70.48
N ARG A 539 -54.55 117.22 -69.98
CA ARG A 539 -55.94 117.39 -70.44
C ARG A 539 -56.55 118.77 -70.15
N ARG A 540 -56.05 119.53 -69.16
CA ARG A 540 -56.43 120.94 -68.93
C ARG A 540 -55.74 121.89 -69.91
N LEU A 541 -54.45 121.65 -70.16
CA LEU A 541 -53.62 122.43 -71.08
C LEU A 541 -54.20 122.43 -72.51
N LEU A 542 -54.60 121.26 -73.01
CA LEU A 542 -55.08 121.09 -74.39
C LEU A 542 -56.46 121.72 -74.69
N ARG A 543 -57.30 121.99 -73.68
CA ARG A 543 -58.69 122.46 -73.88
C ARG A 543 -58.91 123.97 -73.73
N THR A 544 -57.97 124.69 -73.12
CA THR A 544 -58.19 126.09 -72.69
C THR A 544 -57.81 127.17 -73.75
N PRO A 545 -56.75 127.01 -74.58
CA PRO A 545 -56.34 128.05 -75.54
C PRO A 545 -57.31 128.42 -76.69
N PRO A 546 -57.99 127.48 -77.39
CA PRO A 546 -58.61 127.76 -78.70
C PRO A 546 -59.93 128.55 -78.64
N ALA A 547 -60.39 128.94 -77.45
CA ALA A 547 -61.46 129.92 -77.28
C ALA A 547 -60.92 131.36 -77.26
N ARG A 548 -59.80 131.62 -76.57
CA ARG A 548 -59.21 132.97 -76.45
C ARG A 548 -58.54 133.45 -77.74
N LEU A 549 -57.95 132.55 -78.52
CA LEU A 549 -57.26 132.90 -79.76
C LEU A 549 -58.21 133.34 -80.90
N ARG A 550 -59.44 132.79 -80.97
CA ARG A 550 -60.40 133.17 -82.02
C ARG A 550 -60.87 134.62 -81.88
N HIS A 551 -61.21 135.04 -80.67
CA HIS A 551 -61.64 136.41 -80.40
C HIS A 551 -60.55 137.47 -80.71
N ALA A 552 -59.27 137.09 -80.62
CA ALA A 552 -58.16 137.96 -80.99
C ALA A 552 -57.97 138.10 -82.52
N ALA A 553 -58.34 137.08 -83.30
CA ALA A 553 -58.22 137.13 -84.76
C ALA A 553 -59.28 138.04 -85.41
N GLU A 554 -60.53 137.96 -84.94
CA GLU A 554 -61.66 138.76 -85.42
C GLU A 554 -61.39 140.28 -85.34
N LEU A 555 -60.70 140.72 -84.29
CA LEU A 555 -60.26 142.11 -84.12
C LEU A 555 -59.20 142.53 -85.15
N LEU A 556 -58.32 141.62 -85.55
CA LEU A 556 -57.15 141.92 -86.40
C LEU A 556 -57.52 142.12 -87.87
N ASP A 557 -58.42 141.29 -88.40
CA ASP A 557 -58.87 141.40 -89.81
C ASP A 557 -59.57 142.74 -90.08
N SER A 558 -60.29 143.28 -89.09
CA SER A 558 -60.92 144.61 -89.14
C SER A 558 -59.94 145.78 -89.33
N ALA A 559 -58.66 145.57 -89.02
CA ALA A 559 -57.59 146.53 -89.26
C ALA A 559 -56.97 146.36 -90.65
N SER A 560 -56.68 145.12 -91.07
CA SER A 560 -55.98 144.84 -92.33
C SER A 560 -56.74 145.33 -93.58
N ALA A 561 -58.07 145.25 -93.56
CA ALA A 561 -58.92 145.66 -94.69
C ALA A 561 -58.75 147.14 -95.11
N ARG A 562 -58.32 148.03 -94.21
CA ARG A 562 -58.15 149.46 -94.48
C ARG A 562 -56.85 149.83 -95.23
N VAL A 563 -55.90 148.92 -95.36
CA VAL A 563 -54.56 149.21 -95.91
C VAL A 563 -54.45 148.92 -97.41
N ARG A 564 -55.20 147.95 -97.95
CA ARG A 564 -54.95 147.32 -99.26
C ARG A 564 -55.44 148.08 -100.51
N LEU A 565 -55.64 149.39 -100.45
CA LEU A 565 -56.27 150.18 -101.52
C LEU A 565 -55.32 151.08 -102.34
N ALA A 566 -53.99 150.96 -102.15
CA ALA A 566 -53.03 152.00 -102.59
C ALA A 566 -51.79 151.52 -103.38
N GLU A 567 -51.73 150.27 -103.86
CA GLU A 567 -50.48 149.67 -104.38
C GLU A 567 -50.26 149.81 -105.92
N PRO A 568 -49.00 149.94 -106.41
CA PRO A 568 -48.74 150.50 -107.74
C PRO A 568 -48.87 149.54 -108.93
N GLU A 569 -48.74 148.22 -108.72
CA GLU A 569 -48.76 147.22 -109.81
C GLU A 569 -50.01 147.31 -110.69
N ARG A 570 -51.14 147.70 -110.07
CA ARG A 570 -52.45 147.88 -110.73
C ARG A 570 -52.52 149.11 -111.65
N LEU A 571 -51.48 149.95 -111.72
CA LEU A 571 -51.39 151.08 -112.65
C LEU A 571 -50.89 150.65 -114.03
N LEU A 572 -49.93 149.73 -114.13
CA LEU A 572 -49.42 149.22 -115.41
C LEU A 572 -50.51 148.43 -116.17
N ALA A 573 -51.34 147.70 -115.42
CA ALA A 573 -52.53 147.00 -115.95
C ALA A 573 -53.63 147.92 -116.54
N ARG A 574 -53.46 149.25 -116.52
CA ARG A 574 -54.36 150.22 -117.17
C ARG A 574 -53.88 150.74 -118.54
N GLY A 575 -52.79 150.20 -119.10
CA GLY A 575 -52.38 150.46 -120.48
C GLY A 575 -51.48 151.68 -120.71
N LEU A 576 -50.69 152.07 -119.71
CA LEU A 576 -49.64 153.10 -119.83
C LEU A 576 -48.28 152.43 -120.12
N ALA A 577 -47.51 153.03 -121.03
CA ALA A 577 -46.17 152.55 -121.43
C ALA A 577 -45.05 153.47 -120.87
N VAL A 578 -43.86 152.92 -120.66
CA VAL A 578 -42.69 153.64 -120.14
C VAL A 578 -41.52 153.51 -121.11
N VAL A 579 -41.01 154.63 -121.64
CA VAL A 579 -39.83 154.65 -122.53
C VAL A 579 -38.55 154.78 -121.69
N ARG A 580 -37.49 154.07 -122.07
CA ARG A 580 -36.18 154.01 -121.40
C ARG A 580 -35.02 154.13 -122.38
N ASP A 581 -33.88 154.59 -121.89
CA ASP A 581 -32.59 154.60 -122.61
C ASP A 581 -31.88 153.23 -122.54
N ALA A 582 -30.63 153.18 -123.04
CA ALA A 582 -29.81 151.98 -123.06
C ALA A 582 -29.36 151.50 -121.66
N ASP A 583 -29.23 152.42 -120.69
CA ASP A 583 -28.85 152.13 -119.30
C ASP A 583 -30.08 151.83 -118.40
N GLY A 584 -31.29 151.95 -118.95
CA GLY A 584 -32.56 151.62 -118.31
C GLY A 584 -33.26 152.79 -117.61
N HIS A 585 -32.76 154.02 -117.75
CA HIS A 585 -33.40 155.20 -117.17
C HIS A 585 -34.64 155.61 -117.96
N ALA A 586 -35.72 155.95 -117.27
CA ALA A 586 -36.98 156.35 -117.93
C ALA A 586 -36.84 157.73 -118.59
N ILE A 587 -36.99 157.79 -119.92
CA ILE A 587 -36.89 159.02 -120.71
C ILE A 587 -38.17 159.83 -120.49
N ARG A 588 -38.05 160.92 -119.72
CA ARG A 588 -39.15 161.82 -119.35
C ARG A 588 -39.15 163.16 -120.11
N SER A 589 -38.19 163.38 -121.00
CA SER A 589 -38.05 164.65 -121.74
C SER A 589 -37.47 164.42 -123.15
N ARG A 590 -37.98 165.20 -124.11
CA ARG A 590 -37.60 165.17 -125.54
C ARG A 590 -36.12 165.52 -125.80
N SER A 591 -35.50 166.35 -124.97
CA SER A 591 -34.15 166.90 -125.22
C SER A 591 -33.01 165.88 -125.14
N ALA A 592 -33.28 164.64 -124.74
CA ALA A 592 -32.30 163.55 -124.72
C ALA A 592 -32.32 162.68 -126.00
N LEU A 593 -33.17 163.02 -126.97
CA LEU A 593 -33.39 162.21 -128.19
C LEU A 593 -32.64 162.83 -129.38
N VAL A 594 -31.72 162.04 -129.96
CA VAL A 594 -30.92 162.40 -131.14
C VAL A 594 -31.17 161.36 -132.23
N GLU A 595 -31.14 161.75 -133.51
CA GLU A 595 -31.39 160.84 -134.63
C GLU A 595 -30.45 159.63 -134.64
N GLY A 596 -30.98 158.46 -134.99
CA GLY A 596 -30.23 157.21 -135.11
C GLY A 596 -29.96 156.44 -133.80
N LEU A 597 -30.24 157.03 -132.63
CA LEU A 597 -30.05 156.36 -131.33
C LEU A 597 -31.07 155.20 -131.09
N PRO A 598 -30.67 154.13 -130.38
CA PRO A 598 -31.57 153.08 -129.92
C PRO A 598 -32.25 153.45 -128.59
N VAL A 599 -33.51 153.04 -128.42
CA VAL A 599 -34.31 153.24 -127.21
C VAL A 599 -35.21 152.01 -126.93
N ARG A 600 -35.72 151.88 -125.71
CA ARG A 600 -36.54 150.74 -125.27
C ARG A 600 -37.90 151.20 -124.74
N VAL A 601 -38.98 150.48 -125.06
CA VAL A 601 -40.35 150.79 -124.62
C VAL A 601 -40.88 149.62 -123.80
N GLU A 602 -41.34 149.89 -122.58
CA GLU A 602 -41.81 148.91 -121.61
C GLU A 602 -43.33 149.01 -121.43
N VAL A 603 -44.02 147.88 -121.59
CA VAL A 603 -45.48 147.71 -121.51
C VAL A 603 -45.82 146.54 -120.59
N ALA A 604 -47.10 146.36 -120.26
CA ALA A 604 -47.55 145.42 -119.24
C ALA A 604 -47.17 143.94 -119.47
N ASP A 605 -46.83 143.57 -120.71
CA ASP A 605 -46.46 142.22 -121.15
C ASP A 605 -45.01 142.08 -121.66
N GLY A 606 -44.23 143.18 -121.77
CA GLY A 606 -42.84 143.08 -122.22
C GLY A 606 -42.11 144.39 -122.55
N GLY A 607 -40.88 144.25 -123.06
CA GLY A 607 -40.00 145.37 -123.41
C GLY A 607 -39.52 145.32 -124.87
N ILE A 608 -39.99 146.25 -125.69
CA ILE A 608 -39.70 146.38 -127.13
C ILE A 608 -38.45 147.24 -127.33
N ALA A 609 -37.57 146.88 -128.26
CA ALA A 609 -36.43 147.71 -128.69
C ALA A 609 -36.76 148.45 -129.99
N ALA A 610 -36.43 149.74 -130.07
CA ALA A 610 -36.77 150.62 -131.19
C ALA A 610 -35.60 151.56 -131.55
N ARG A 611 -35.71 152.21 -132.72
CA ARG A 611 -34.75 153.21 -133.24
C ARG A 611 -35.54 154.40 -133.80
N LEU A 612 -35.03 155.61 -133.61
CA LEU A 612 -35.84 156.83 -133.64
C LEU A 612 -35.74 157.61 -134.97
N THR A 613 -36.87 158.17 -135.44
CA THR A 613 -36.99 158.92 -136.71
C THR A 613 -37.74 160.27 -136.67
N GLU A 614 -38.74 160.52 -135.79
CA GLU A 614 -39.48 161.82 -135.59
C GLU A 614 -40.27 161.79 -134.22
N VAL A 615 -40.95 162.87 -133.71
CA VAL A 615 -41.23 163.03 -132.23
C VAL A 615 -42.55 163.74 -131.70
N GLU A 616 -43.33 163.13 -130.72
CA GLU A 616 -44.12 163.72 -129.54
C GLU A 616 -44.87 162.72 -128.52
N LEU A 617 -45.69 163.17 -127.48
CA LEU A 617 -46.11 162.45 -126.19
C LEU A 617 -47.63 162.52 -125.63
N VAL A 618 -48.03 161.85 -124.49
CA VAL A 618 -49.45 161.63 -123.90
C VAL A 618 -49.66 161.42 -122.32
N ASP A 619 -50.91 161.24 -121.73
CA ASP A 619 -51.31 161.13 -120.24
C ASP A 619 -52.67 160.39 -119.82
N HIS A 620 -52.92 160.08 -118.49
CA HIS A 620 -54.20 160.18 -117.63
C HIS A 620 -54.75 159.02 -116.65
N ASN A 621 -55.57 159.31 -115.57
CA ASN A 621 -56.09 158.32 -114.51
C ASN A 621 -57.34 158.77 -113.57
N ARG A 622 -57.96 157.92 -112.65
CA ARG A 622 -59.06 158.19 -111.59
C ARG A 622 -59.44 157.06 -110.50
N GLN A 623 -60.27 157.33 -109.42
CA GLN A 623 -60.43 156.58 -108.08
C GLN A 623 -61.83 156.63 -107.25
N PRO A 624 -62.18 155.78 -106.19
CA PRO A 624 -63.50 155.63 -105.43
C PRO A 624 -63.56 155.60 -103.81
N THR A 625 -64.65 155.10 -103.11
CA THR A 625 -65.09 155.36 -101.65
C THR A 625 -65.74 154.20 -100.72
N PRO A 626 -66.11 154.38 -99.38
CA PRO A 626 -66.44 153.33 -98.32
C PRO A 626 -67.73 153.46 -97.34
N SER A 627 -67.96 152.63 -96.26
CA SER A 627 -69.15 152.63 -95.26
C SER A 627 -69.07 151.83 -93.87
N PRO A 628 -70.08 151.85 -92.89
CA PRO A 628 -70.00 151.42 -91.42
C PRO A 628 -71.10 150.44 -90.76
N SER A 629 -71.13 150.18 -89.40
CA SER A 629 -72.04 149.21 -88.62
C SER A 629 -72.31 149.43 -87.06
N LEU A 630 -73.08 148.56 -86.29
CA LEU A 630 -73.55 148.76 -84.85
C LEU A 630 -74.02 147.50 -83.94
N ASP A 631 -74.39 147.72 -82.64
CA ASP A 631 -75.10 146.91 -81.54
C ASP A 631 -74.31 145.84 -80.67
N THR A 632 -74.70 145.17 -79.52
CA THR A 632 -75.97 144.64 -78.86
C THR A 632 -76.05 144.63 -77.26
N ARG A 633 -76.45 143.52 -76.55
CA ARG A 633 -76.86 143.34 -75.09
C ARG A 633 -76.49 141.90 -74.54
N ASN A 634 -76.83 141.24 -73.39
CA ASN A 634 -77.65 141.25 -72.11
C ASN A 634 -77.08 140.07 -71.18
N LYS A 635 -77.41 139.55 -69.96
CA LYS A 635 -78.19 139.66 -68.65
C LYS A 635 -77.41 138.70 -67.62
N ASP A 636 -77.71 138.17 -66.41
CA ASP A 636 -78.72 138.12 -65.29
C ASP A 636 -78.04 137.48 -63.99
N PRO A 637 -78.66 137.33 -62.77
CA PRO A 637 -78.03 136.86 -61.49
C PRO A 637 -78.47 135.45 -60.94
N LYS A 638 -77.89 134.82 -59.88
CA LYS A 638 -76.60 135.06 -59.16
C LYS A 638 -75.65 133.86 -59.32
#